data_AF-A0AAD2FJ29-F1
#
_entry.id   AF-A0AAD2FJ29-F1
#
_cell.length_a   1.000
_cell.length_b   1.000
_cell.length_c   1.000
_cell.angle_alpha   90.00
_cell.angle_beta   90.00
_cell.angle_gamma   90.00
#
_symmetry.space_group_name_H-M   'P 1'
#
loop_
_entity.id
_entity.type
_entity.pdbx_description
1 polymer ?
#
loop_
_entity_poly.entity_id
_entity_poly.type
_entity_poly.pdbx_seq_one_letter_code
_entity_poly.pdbx_strand_id
1 'polypeptide(L)'
;MKIATSIALALFAASAEAFGPAAPVGGSAFGASTSFSQGGMTMRIGHADMARRQKINNILGTNPTKEVVEEQLLSASNDVMLKKMNWKLRKSTIRKIKNQAQRYDITVDPAFGQPPNQAEREALEQAASVEYKKQKEAIAKAMADQVANLKAAKDAKKASKKATAAAAPAPAPKAEKAAAPAEAAPAPAAASAGGEITPKTIKALRDATGAGMMDCKKALIESDGDQEVAADILRKKGLAKADKKASRVAAEGKIAFASNGQKAVMVEVNCETDFVGKDSSFLGYCDKVASAALNVNDDQVETLMNEESDGESLETTRQALVSKIGENIQVRRMQSRGGDGTTVGCYVHMNRIGVLVEIEGGTESLAQDVAMHVAAMNPPFATPDEVPADVLEKEKKLLSEQALESGKPPEIVEKMVEGRIRKYLEEICLISQNYVRDGDKTVGQLLEGNGAKMIGFTRIEVGEGIEKKEDDFAAEVAKMAGGN
;
A
#
# COMPACT_ATOMS: atom_id res chain seq x y z
N MET A 1 31.57 -0.20 -12.74
CA MET A 1 30.59 0.80 -12.25
C MET A 1 30.44 1.97 -13.21
N LYS A 2 31.47 2.77 -13.52
CA LYS A 2 31.35 3.95 -14.42
C LYS A 2 30.73 3.66 -15.81
N ILE A 3 31.02 2.49 -16.40
CA ILE A 3 30.44 2.07 -17.70
C ILE A 3 28.95 1.69 -17.59
N ALA A 4 28.52 1.11 -16.47
CA ALA A 4 27.11 0.76 -16.26
C ALA A 4 26.24 2.00 -16.00
N THR A 5 26.82 3.01 -15.34
CA THR A 5 26.16 4.30 -15.09
C THR A 5 26.02 5.12 -16.37
N SER A 6 27.02 5.11 -17.27
CA SER A 6 26.91 5.76 -18.59
C SER A 6 25.93 5.06 -19.53
N ILE A 7 25.75 3.73 -19.41
CA ILE A 7 24.77 2.97 -20.20
C ILE A 7 23.34 3.25 -19.71
N ALA A 8 23.13 3.35 -18.39
CA ALA A 8 21.84 3.72 -17.82
C ALA A 8 21.43 5.16 -18.23
N LEU A 9 22.40 6.09 -18.28
CA LEU A 9 22.15 7.47 -18.68
C LEU A 9 21.86 7.61 -20.19
N ALA A 10 22.53 6.82 -21.04
CA ALA A 10 22.28 6.79 -22.48
C ALA A 10 20.93 6.12 -22.84
N LEU A 11 20.52 5.10 -22.09
CA LEU A 11 19.20 4.47 -22.23
C LEU A 11 18.07 5.40 -21.77
N PHE A 12 18.30 6.21 -20.74
CA PHE A 12 17.32 7.21 -20.27
C PHE A 12 17.16 8.38 -21.27
N ALA A 13 18.25 8.81 -21.91
CA ALA A 13 18.23 9.87 -22.91
C ALA A 13 17.56 9.43 -24.24
N ALA A 14 17.82 8.19 -24.71
CA ALA A 14 17.21 7.68 -25.94
C ALA A 14 15.70 7.41 -25.83
N SER A 15 15.18 7.18 -24.61
CA SER A 15 13.74 7.06 -24.37
C SER A 15 13.00 8.41 -24.33
N ALA A 16 13.71 9.53 -24.14
CA ALA A 16 13.11 10.87 -24.11
C ALA A 16 12.87 11.46 -25.51
N GLU A 17 13.66 11.05 -26.52
CA GLU A 17 13.51 11.56 -27.90
C GLU A 17 12.51 10.75 -28.76
N ALA A 18 12.19 9.50 -28.38
CA ALA A 18 11.25 8.64 -29.12
C ALA A 18 9.77 8.79 -28.68
N PHE A 19 9.49 9.54 -27.62
CA PHE A 19 8.14 9.70 -27.06
C PHE A 19 7.70 11.16 -27.09
N GLY A 20 6.84 11.49 -28.07
CA GLY A 20 5.93 12.64 -27.95
C GLY A 20 5.00 12.46 -26.74
N PRO A 21 4.32 13.52 -26.28
CA PRO A 21 3.69 13.54 -24.96
C PRO A 21 2.55 12.52 -24.87
N ALA A 22 2.85 11.38 -24.22
CA ALA A 22 1.85 10.44 -23.77
C ALA A 22 1.09 11.04 -22.57
N ALA A 23 -0.24 11.01 -22.65
CA ALA A 23 -1.12 11.51 -21.61
C ALA A 23 -0.85 10.82 -20.26
N PRO A 24 -0.78 11.55 -19.14
CA PRO A 24 -0.57 10.95 -17.84
C PRO A 24 -1.84 10.23 -17.38
N VAL A 25 -1.72 8.93 -17.15
CA VAL A 25 -2.70 8.12 -16.45
C VAL A 25 -2.45 8.32 -14.95
N GLY A 26 -3.36 9.04 -14.28
CA GLY A 26 -3.68 8.86 -12.87
C GLY A 26 -2.60 9.16 -11.82
N GLY A 27 -2.11 10.40 -11.76
CA GLY A 27 -1.47 10.95 -10.55
C GLY A 27 -2.35 12.04 -9.96
N SER A 28 -2.89 11.84 -8.76
CA SER A 28 -3.69 12.84 -8.05
C SER A 28 -2.81 13.99 -7.57
N ALA A 29 -2.88 15.13 -8.26
CA ALA A 29 -2.37 16.40 -7.77
C ALA A 29 -3.17 16.82 -6.53
N PHE A 30 -2.47 17.09 -5.44
CA PHE A 30 -2.99 17.81 -4.27
C PHE A 30 -3.54 19.16 -4.75
N GLY A 31 -4.87 19.31 -4.70
CA GLY A 31 -5.58 20.55 -4.99
C GLY A 31 -6.53 20.84 -3.84
N ALA A 32 -6.26 21.92 -3.12
CA ALA A 32 -7.02 22.40 -1.96
C ALA A 32 -8.53 22.39 -2.21
N SER A 33 -9.33 21.81 -1.32
CA SER A 33 -10.80 21.79 -1.43
C SER A 33 -11.43 23.13 -1.00
N THR A 34 -12.35 23.65 -1.80
CA THR A 34 -13.23 24.78 -1.49
C THR A 34 -14.65 24.24 -1.36
N SER A 35 -15.28 24.53 -0.22
CA SER A 35 -16.68 24.19 0.05
C SER A 35 -17.60 25.27 -0.53
N PHE A 36 -18.54 24.89 -1.38
CA PHE A 36 -19.62 25.79 -1.82
C PHE A 36 -20.96 25.28 -1.26
N SER A 37 -21.61 26.11 -0.45
CA SER A 37 -22.90 25.80 0.18
C SER A 37 -24.03 26.43 -0.63
N GLN A 38 -24.87 25.58 -1.24
CA GLN A 38 -26.25 25.93 -1.53
C GLN A 38 -27.09 24.66 -1.45
N GLY A 39 -27.86 24.54 -0.36
CA GLY A 39 -28.83 23.46 -0.15
C GLY A 39 -28.24 22.10 0.26
N GLY A 40 -27.79 21.99 1.52
CA GLY A 40 -27.87 20.76 2.32
C GLY A 40 -27.38 19.43 1.71
N MET A 41 -26.20 19.37 1.10
CA MET A 41 -25.44 18.12 0.91
C MET A 41 -23.98 18.47 0.54
N THR A 42 -23.03 18.33 1.47
CA THR A 42 -21.61 18.59 1.18
C THR A 42 -20.98 17.36 0.54
N MET A 43 -20.98 17.28 -0.80
CA MET A 43 -20.14 16.33 -1.53
C MET A 43 -18.73 16.90 -1.73
N ARG A 44 -17.69 16.09 -1.51
CA ARG A 44 -16.34 16.40 -1.99
C ARG A 44 -16.30 16.24 -3.51
N ILE A 45 -16.69 17.29 -4.23
CA ILE A 45 -16.47 17.38 -5.67
C ILE A 45 -14.99 17.75 -5.87
N GLY A 46 -14.24 16.93 -6.61
CA GLY A 46 -12.83 17.24 -6.90
C GLY A 46 -12.69 18.57 -7.63
N HIS A 47 -11.62 19.33 -7.35
CA HIS A 47 -11.34 20.64 -7.97
C HIS A 47 -11.40 20.59 -9.49
N ALA A 48 -10.91 19.50 -10.07
CA ALA A 48 -10.91 19.29 -11.51
C ALA A 48 -12.34 19.16 -12.09
N ASP A 49 -13.28 18.53 -11.38
CA ASP A 49 -14.67 18.41 -11.85
C ASP A 49 -15.45 19.71 -11.71
N MET A 50 -15.17 20.49 -10.66
CA MET A 50 -15.70 21.84 -10.52
C MET A 50 -15.18 22.76 -11.62
N ALA A 51 -13.87 22.78 -11.87
CA ALA A 51 -13.28 23.55 -12.96
C ALA A 51 -13.85 23.14 -14.33
N ARG A 52 -14.04 21.83 -14.55
CA ARG A 52 -14.65 21.31 -15.77
C ARG A 52 -16.08 21.80 -15.95
N ARG A 53 -16.89 21.75 -14.88
CA ARG A 53 -18.27 22.25 -14.87
C ARG A 53 -18.33 23.77 -15.04
N GLN A 54 -17.41 24.50 -14.43
CA GLN A 54 -17.33 25.96 -14.51
C GLN A 54 -17.06 26.41 -15.94
N LYS A 55 -16.16 25.74 -16.67
CA LYS A 55 -15.91 26.02 -18.10
C LYS A 55 -17.19 25.98 -18.93
N ILE A 56 -18.03 24.95 -18.74
CA ILE A 56 -19.31 24.82 -19.46
C ILE A 56 -20.34 25.85 -18.97
N ASN A 57 -20.44 26.06 -17.65
CA ASN A 57 -21.36 27.04 -17.09
C ASN A 57 -21.02 28.49 -17.53
N ASN A 58 -19.74 28.81 -17.73
CA ASN A 58 -19.33 30.12 -18.22
C ASN A 58 -19.86 30.37 -19.63
N ILE A 59 -19.77 29.37 -20.51
CA ILE A 59 -20.32 29.46 -21.88
C ILE A 59 -21.85 29.53 -21.86
N LEU A 60 -22.50 28.73 -20.99
CA LEU A 60 -23.96 28.77 -20.84
C LEU A 60 -24.46 30.10 -20.23
N GLY A 61 -23.66 30.72 -19.36
CA GLY A 61 -23.99 31.95 -18.66
C GLY A 61 -23.98 33.20 -19.55
N THR A 62 -23.30 33.14 -20.70
CA THR A 62 -23.25 34.25 -21.67
C THR A 62 -24.38 34.23 -22.69
N ASN A 63 -25.39 33.37 -22.51
CA ASN A 63 -26.49 33.15 -23.47
C ASN A 63 -25.95 32.90 -24.91
N PRO A 64 -25.27 31.77 -25.12
CA PRO A 64 -24.44 31.53 -26.30
C PRO A 64 -25.29 31.46 -27.58
N THR A 65 -24.77 32.04 -28.67
CA THR A 65 -25.38 31.97 -30.01
C THR A 65 -25.39 30.54 -30.55
N LYS A 66 -26.17 30.28 -31.60
CA LYS A 66 -26.24 28.97 -32.27
C LYS A 66 -24.86 28.42 -32.63
N GLU A 67 -24.00 29.25 -33.21
CA GLU A 67 -22.63 28.91 -33.61
C GLU A 67 -21.78 28.49 -32.40
N VAL A 68 -21.87 29.22 -31.28
CA VAL A 68 -21.14 28.88 -30.05
C VAL A 68 -21.63 27.56 -29.45
N VAL A 69 -22.92 27.23 -29.60
CA VAL A 69 -23.45 25.95 -29.14
C VAL A 69 -22.89 24.78 -29.97
N GLU A 70 -22.84 24.91 -31.31
CA GLU A 70 -22.32 23.88 -32.21
C GLU A 70 -20.80 23.72 -32.09
N GLU A 71 -20.06 24.83 -32.15
CA GLU A 71 -18.60 24.79 -32.23
C GLU A 71 -17.93 24.65 -30.87
N GLN A 72 -18.49 25.26 -29.81
CA GLN A 72 -17.84 25.28 -28.50
C GLN A 72 -18.50 24.28 -27.54
N LEU A 73 -19.81 24.34 -27.32
CA LEU A 73 -20.48 23.46 -26.35
C LEU A 73 -20.48 22.00 -26.79
N LEU A 74 -20.78 21.72 -28.07
CA LEU A 74 -20.81 20.38 -28.65
C LEU A 74 -19.46 19.93 -29.26
N SER A 75 -18.36 20.62 -28.91
CA SER A 75 -17.03 20.26 -29.38
C SER A 75 -16.57 18.87 -28.93
N ALA A 76 -15.76 18.20 -29.76
CA ALA A 76 -15.10 16.94 -29.41
C ALA A 76 -14.22 17.04 -28.14
N SER A 77 -13.63 18.21 -27.90
CA SER A 77 -12.87 18.49 -26.68
C SER A 77 -13.76 18.42 -25.43
N ASN A 78 -14.96 19.01 -25.50
CA ASN A 78 -15.91 18.95 -24.39
C ASN A 78 -16.52 17.56 -24.21
N ASP A 79 -16.73 16.80 -25.29
CA ASP A 79 -17.18 15.40 -25.20
C ASP A 79 -16.20 14.54 -24.37
N VAL A 80 -14.91 14.58 -24.72
CA VAL A 80 -13.85 13.85 -23.99
C VAL A 80 -13.74 14.34 -22.54
N MET A 81 -13.89 15.64 -22.32
CA MET A 81 -13.84 16.26 -20.99
C MET A 81 -15.03 15.83 -20.12
N LEU A 82 -16.25 15.78 -20.67
CA LEU A 82 -17.45 15.33 -19.97
C LEU A 82 -17.33 13.86 -19.56
N LYS A 83 -16.75 13.00 -20.41
CA LYS A 83 -16.50 11.59 -20.12
C LYS A 83 -15.60 11.37 -18.88
N LYS A 84 -14.76 12.35 -18.52
CA LYS A 84 -13.87 12.34 -17.34
C LYS A 84 -14.51 12.85 -16.05
N MET A 85 -15.74 13.38 -16.10
CA MET A 85 -16.42 13.92 -14.93
C MET A 85 -17.14 12.85 -14.12
N ASN A 86 -17.29 13.09 -12.81
CA ASN A 86 -18.20 12.32 -11.97
C ASN A 86 -19.60 12.21 -12.61
N TRP A 87 -20.20 11.02 -12.55
CA TRP A 87 -21.42 10.68 -13.28
C TRP A 87 -22.62 11.60 -12.97
N LYS A 88 -22.79 12.06 -11.71
CA LYS A 88 -23.89 12.96 -11.32
C LYS A 88 -23.72 14.34 -11.95
N LEU A 89 -22.51 14.91 -11.86
CA LEU A 89 -22.19 16.21 -12.46
C LEU A 89 -22.25 16.13 -13.99
N ARG A 90 -21.72 15.06 -14.58
CA ARG A 90 -21.77 14.83 -16.02
C ARG A 90 -23.20 14.82 -16.54
N LYS A 91 -24.09 14.04 -15.90
CA LYS A 91 -25.51 13.94 -16.26
C LYS A 91 -26.22 15.30 -16.18
N SER A 92 -25.95 16.06 -15.12
CA SER A 92 -26.49 17.43 -14.94
C SER A 92 -26.00 18.39 -16.04
N THR A 93 -24.69 18.39 -16.33
CA THR A 93 -24.09 19.27 -17.33
C THR A 93 -24.56 18.93 -18.75
N ILE A 94 -24.62 17.64 -19.12
CA ILE A 94 -25.16 17.19 -20.42
C ILE A 94 -26.61 17.63 -20.57
N ARG A 95 -27.44 17.54 -19.52
CA ARG A 95 -28.83 18.01 -19.56
C ARG A 95 -28.91 19.51 -19.88
N LYS A 96 -28.04 20.33 -19.30
CA LYS A 96 -28.00 21.78 -19.60
C LYS A 96 -27.58 22.05 -21.05
N ILE A 97 -26.58 21.32 -21.56
CA ILE A 97 -26.13 21.44 -22.96
C ILE A 97 -27.26 21.05 -23.91
N LYS A 98 -27.94 19.92 -23.66
CA LYS A 98 -29.08 19.48 -24.47
C LYS A 98 -30.23 20.48 -24.46
N ASN A 99 -30.56 21.04 -23.30
CA ASN A 99 -31.59 22.08 -23.20
C ASN A 99 -31.21 23.35 -23.98
N GLN A 100 -29.93 23.72 -24.01
CA GLN A 100 -29.46 24.88 -24.78
C GLN A 100 -29.45 24.59 -26.29
N ALA A 101 -29.01 23.39 -26.71
CA ALA A 101 -29.05 22.94 -28.10
C ALA A 101 -30.48 22.89 -28.66
N GLN A 102 -31.44 22.43 -27.84
CA GLN A 102 -32.85 22.39 -28.20
C GLN A 102 -33.44 23.78 -28.50
N ARG A 103 -32.92 24.86 -27.90
CA ARG A 103 -33.37 26.23 -28.21
C ARG A 103 -33.05 26.68 -29.63
N TYR A 104 -32.07 26.04 -30.27
CA TYR A 104 -31.61 26.36 -31.63
C TYR A 104 -31.89 25.23 -32.63
N ASP A 105 -32.73 24.27 -32.24
CA ASP A 105 -33.08 23.08 -33.04
C ASP A 105 -31.86 22.24 -33.47
N ILE A 106 -30.83 22.21 -32.62
CA ILE A 106 -29.61 21.44 -32.87
C ILE A 106 -29.81 20.00 -32.35
N THR A 107 -29.65 19.03 -33.24
CA THR A 107 -29.68 17.60 -32.87
C THR A 107 -28.36 17.20 -32.20
N VAL A 108 -28.42 16.79 -30.94
CA VAL A 108 -27.25 16.33 -30.16
C VAL A 108 -27.09 14.83 -30.31
N ASP A 109 -25.88 14.38 -30.65
CA ASP A 109 -25.53 12.95 -30.69
C ASP A 109 -25.92 12.25 -29.37
N PRO A 110 -26.72 11.17 -29.41
CA PRO A 110 -27.06 10.38 -28.22
C PRO A 110 -25.85 9.88 -27.41
N ALA A 111 -24.70 9.67 -28.05
CA ALA A 111 -23.45 9.24 -27.45
C ALA A 111 -22.64 10.38 -26.81
N PHE A 112 -23.02 11.65 -27.04
CA PHE A 112 -22.31 12.82 -26.52
C PHE A 112 -22.25 12.82 -24.99
N GLY A 113 -21.04 12.84 -24.46
CA GLY A 113 -20.71 12.78 -23.04
C GLY A 113 -21.08 11.47 -22.37
N GLN A 114 -21.50 10.43 -23.10
CA GLN A 114 -21.81 9.12 -22.54
C GLN A 114 -20.54 8.26 -22.47
N PRO A 115 -20.42 7.34 -21.49
CA PRO A 115 -19.29 6.43 -21.45
C PRO A 115 -19.47 5.38 -22.57
N PRO A 116 -18.38 4.75 -23.06
CA PRO A 116 -18.53 3.67 -24.02
C PRO A 116 -19.45 2.58 -23.43
N ASN A 117 -20.36 2.08 -24.25
CA ASN A 117 -21.25 0.97 -23.88
C ASN A 117 -20.44 -0.33 -23.72
N GLN A 118 -21.06 -1.41 -23.23
CA GLN A 118 -20.34 -2.64 -22.94
C GLN A 118 -19.62 -3.22 -24.18
N ALA A 119 -20.27 -3.23 -25.35
CA ALA A 119 -19.67 -3.69 -26.60
C ALA A 119 -18.49 -2.81 -27.05
N GLU A 120 -18.60 -1.49 -26.88
CA GLU A 120 -17.52 -0.55 -27.18
C GLU A 120 -16.35 -0.67 -26.20
N ARG A 121 -16.61 -0.98 -24.93
CA ARG A 121 -15.57 -1.28 -23.93
C ARG A 121 -14.83 -2.55 -24.27
N GLU A 122 -15.56 -3.61 -24.61
CA GLU A 122 -14.97 -4.89 -25.03
C GLU A 122 -14.14 -4.73 -26.31
N ALA A 123 -14.60 -3.92 -27.27
CA ALA A 123 -13.83 -3.61 -28.48
C ALA A 123 -12.57 -2.78 -28.20
N LEU A 124 -12.66 -1.78 -27.30
CA LEU A 124 -11.51 -0.96 -26.88
C LEU A 124 -10.50 -1.78 -26.07
N GLU A 125 -10.97 -2.69 -25.22
CA GLU A 125 -10.13 -3.60 -24.43
C GLU A 125 -9.44 -4.63 -25.31
N GLN A 126 -10.14 -5.18 -26.31
CA GLN A 126 -9.55 -6.03 -27.33
C GLN A 126 -8.50 -5.28 -28.16
N ALA A 127 -8.79 -4.05 -28.60
CA ALA A 127 -7.84 -3.22 -29.33
C ALA A 127 -6.59 -2.89 -28.50
N ALA A 128 -6.77 -2.51 -27.23
CA ALA A 128 -5.68 -2.25 -26.29
C ALA A 128 -4.86 -3.51 -25.99
N SER A 129 -5.49 -4.69 -25.91
CA SER A 129 -4.81 -5.98 -25.74
C SER A 129 -3.96 -6.34 -26.96
N VAL A 130 -4.45 -6.08 -28.17
CA VAL A 130 -3.68 -6.28 -29.42
C VAL A 130 -2.50 -5.31 -29.51
N GLU A 131 -2.73 -4.02 -29.19
CA GLU A 131 -1.69 -2.99 -29.16
C GLU A 131 -0.60 -3.34 -28.13
N TYR A 132 -1.01 -3.77 -26.92
CA TYR A 132 -0.12 -4.20 -25.85
C TYR A 132 0.71 -5.43 -26.26
N LYS A 133 0.10 -6.42 -26.91
CA LYS A 133 0.82 -7.59 -27.44
C LYS A 133 1.87 -7.17 -28.48
N LYS A 134 1.51 -6.28 -29.41
CA LYS A 134 2.42 -5.75 -30.43
C LYS A 134 3.58 -4.96 -29.81
N GLN A 135 3.31 -4.14 -28.80
CA GLN A 135 4.34 -3.41 -28.05
C GLN A 135 5.26 -4.35 -27.27
N LYS A 136 4.69 -5.37 -26.61
CA LYS A 136 5.47 -6.38 -25.88
C LYS A 136 6.38 -7.18 -26.81
N GLU A 137 5.90 -7.57 -27.99
CA GLU A 137 6.70 -8.24 -29.01
C GLU A 137 7.80 -7.32 -29.58
N ALA A 138 7.51 -6.04 -29.81
CA ALA A 138 8.51 -5.06 -30.26
C ALA A 138 9.61 -4.84 -29.21
N ILE A 139 9.24 -4.74 -27.93
CA ILE A 139 10.20 -4.62 -26.82
C ILE A 139 11.03 -5.89 -26.67
N ALA A 140 10.41 -7.07 -26.77
CA ALA A 140 11.12 -8.34 -26.72
C ALA A 140 12.14 -8.48 -27.86
N LYS A 141 11.78 -8.04 -29.07
CA LYS A 141 12.68 -8.00 -30.23
C LYS A 141 13.83 -7.02 -30.03
N ALA A 142 13.55 -5.79 -29.58
CA ALA A 142 14.57 -4.79 -29.30
C ALA A 142 15.55 -5.24 -28.20
N MET A 143 15.05 -5.95 -27.19
CA MET A 143 15.87 -6.51 -26.12
C MET A 143 16.74 -7.68 -26.62
N ALA A 144 16.20 -8.54 -27.48
CA ALA A 144 16.96 -9.60 -28.14
C ALA A 144 18.09 -9.04 -29.01
N ASP A 145 17.82 -8.00 -29.79
CA ASP A 145 18.80 -7.32 -30.64
C ASP A 145 19.90 -6.64 -29.80
N GLN A 146 19.55 -6.03 -28.66
CA GLN A 146 20.54 -5.48 -27.73
C GLN A 146 21.42 -6.57 -27.10
N VAL A 147 20.85 -7.71 -26.70
CA VAL A 147 21.62 -8.83 -26.16
C VAL A 147 22.58 -9.39 -27.21
N ALA A 148 22.14 -9.50 -28.47
CA ALA A 148 22.98 -9.93 -29.58
C ALA A 148 24.15 -8.96 -29.82
N ASN A 149 23.89 -7.65 -29.83
CA ASN A 149 24.92 -6.61 -30.00
C ASN A 149 25.92 -6.59 -28.83
N LEU A 150 25.46 -6.78 -27.60
CA LEU A 150 26.34 -6.87 -26.42
C LEU A 150 27.21 -8.13 -26.43
N LYS A 151 26.69 -9.24 -26.95
CA LYS A 151 27.46 -10.49 -27.14
C LYS A 151 28.53 -10.30 -28.21
N ALA A 152 28.17 -9.74 -29.36
CA ALA A 152 29.11 -9.40 -30.43
C ALA A 152 30.21 -8.43 -29.96
N ALA A 153 29.86 -7.41 -29.17
CA ALA A 153 30.83 -6.47 -28.60
C ALA A 153 31.78 -7.12 -27.59
N LYS A 154 31.29 -8.07 -26.77
CA LYS A 154 32.13 -8.85 -25.85
C LYS A 154 33.09 -9.77 -26.60
N ASP A 155 32.61 -10.43 -27.66
CA ASP A 155 33.43 -11.32 -28.48
C ASP A 155 34.51 -10.54 -29.25
N ALA A 156 34.18 -9.37 -29.79
CA ALA A 156 35.15 -8.45 -30.41
C ALA A 156 36.21 -7.96 -29.40
N LYS A 157 35.81 -7.63 -28.17
CA LYS A 157 36.72 -7.19 -27.10
C LYS A 157 37.63 -8.31 -26.61
N LYS A 158 37.13 -9.56 -26.62
CA LYS A 158 37.90 -10.77 -26.30
C LYS A 158 38.91 -11.10 -27.41
N ALA A 159 38.54 -10.90 -28.68
CA ALA A 159 39.44 -11.04 -29.83
C ALA A 159 40.56 -9.98 -29.81
N SER A 160 40.21 -8.72 -29.53
CA SER A 160 41.17 -7.61 -29.37
C SER A 160 42.18 -7.85 -28.24
N LYS A 161 41.72 -8.38 -27.09
CA LYS A 161 42.59 -8.71 -25.95
C LYS A 161 43.51 -9.90 -26.22
N LYS A 162 43.07 -10.84 -27.07
CA LYS A 162 43.89 -11.98 -27.53
C LYS A 162 44.96 -11.54 -28.54
N ALA A 163 44.67 -10.56 -29.39
CA ALA A 163 45.64 -9.99 -30.33
C ALA A 163 46.72 -9.14 -29.65
N THR A 164 46.38 -8.43 -28.58
CA THR A 164 47.35 -7.63 -27.79
C THR A 164 48.26 -8.47 -26.89
N ALA A 165 47.82 -9.67 -26.48
CA ALA A 165 48.66 -10.62 -25.74
C ALA A 165 49.70 -11.34 -26.63
N ALA A 166 49.49 -11.38 -27.95
CA ALA A 166 50.40 -12.01 -28.91
C ALA A 166 51.53 -11.08 -29.38
N ALA A 167 51.56 -9.80 -28.96
CA ALA A 167 52.48 -8.78 -29.45
C ALA A 167 53.45 -8.23 -28.38
N ALA A 168 53.60 -8.89 -27.23
CA ALA A 168 54.58 -8.50 -26.21
C ALA A 168 55.95 -9.19 -26.45
N PRO A 169 57.09 -8.47 -26.40
CA PRO A 169 58.40 -9.05 -26.66
C PRO A 169 58.85 -9.96 -25.50
N ALA A 170 59.52 -11.05 -25.87
CA ALA A 170 60.01 -12.08 -24.97
C ALA A 170 61.02 -11.54 -23.92
N PRO A 171 60.90 -11.90 -22.64
CA PRO A 171 61.98 -11.67 -21.67
C PRO A 171 63.06 -12.76 -21.80
N ALA A 172 64.32 -12.30 -21.76
CA ALA A 172 65.54 -13.12 -21.80
C ALA A 172 65.72 -14.01 -20.54
N PRO A 173 66.49 -15.11 -20.63
CA PRO A 173 66.42 -16.22 -19.69
C PRO A 173 67.23 -15.96 -18.42
N LYS A 174 66.72 -16.43 -17.26
CA LYS A 174 67.52 -16.60 -16.04
C LYS A 174 67.67 -18.07 -15.69
N ALA A 175 68.86 -18.35 -15.20
CA ALA A 175 69.53 -19.63 -15.12
C ALA A 175 68.80 -20.72 -14.32
N GLU A 176 68.98 -21.91 -14.88
CA GLU A 176 68.78 -23.26 -14.40
C GLU A 176 69.37 -23.52 -13.00
N LYS A 177 68.59 -24.21 -12.14
CA LYS A 177 69.15 -25.05 -11.08
C LYS A 177 68.32 -26.32 -10.93
N ALA A 178 69.07 -27.41 -10.85
CA ALA A 178 68.71 -28.80 -11.10
C ALA A 178 67.57 -29.38 -10.24
N ALA A 179 66.90 -30.37 -10.84
CA ALA A 179 65.92 -31.25 -10.24
C ALA A 179 66.56 -32.49 -9.60
N ALA A 180 65.83 -33.07 -8.62
CA ALA A 180 65.56 -34.50 -8.37
C ALA A 180 65.60 -34.86 -6.86
N PRO A 181 64.91 -35.92 -6.40
CA PRO A 181 63.69 -36.56 -6.89
C PRO A 181 62.61 -36.74 -5.80
N ALA A 182 61.46 -37.27 -6.22
CA ALA A 182 60.31 -37.62 -5.39
C ALA A 182 60.61 -38.77 -4.41
N GLU A 183 60.00 -38.71 -3.22
CA GLU A 183 59.74 -39.88 -2.39
C GLU A 183 58.42 -39.72 -1.61
N ALA A 184 57.82 -40.86 -1.29
CA ALA A 184 56.41 -41.10 -1.05
C ALA A 184 55.88 -40.69 0.35
N ALA A 185 54.53 -40.73 0.45
CA ALA A 185 53.71 -40.42 1.61
C ALA A 185 54.12 -41.12 2.93
N PRO A 186 53.66 -40.61 4.08
CA PRO A 186 52.44 -41.22 4.66
C PRO A 186 51.46 -40.21 5.29
N ALA A 187 50.16 -40.50 5.18
CA ALA A 187 49.13 -40.08 6.15
C ALA A 187 49.22 -41.02 7.39
N PRO A 188 48.57 -40.77 8.55
CA PRO A 188 47.42 -39.87 8.79
C PRO A 188 47.41 -39.12 10.14
N ALA A 189 46.62 -38.03 10.24
CA ALA A 189 45.87 -37.67 11.46
C ALA A 189 44.88 -36.53 11.15
N ALA A 190 43.64 -36.69 11.61
CA ALA A 190 42.49 -35.85 11.31
C ALA A 190 42.50 -34.49 12.02
N ALA A 191 42.16 -33.40 11.30
CA ALA A 191 41.53 -32.19 11.83
C ALA A 191 41.09 -31.20 10.71
N SER A 192 39.82 -30.78 10.78
CA SER A 192 39.13 -29.62 10.20
C SER A 192 39.26 -29.28 8.70
N ALA A 193 38.15 -29.43 7.98
CA ALA A 193 37.89 -28.81 6.68
C ALA A 193 37.63 -27.30 6.85
N GLY A 194 38.68 -26.49 6.99
CA GLY A 194 38.56 -25.03 6.94
C GLY A 194 38.38 -24.56 5.49
N GLY A 195 37.23 -23.95 5.18
CA GLY A 195 36.94 -23.41 3.85
C GLY A 195 37.67 -22.09 3.62
N GLU A 196 38.28 -21.88 2.45
CA GLU A 196 38.97 -20.63 2.15
C GLU A 196 37.98 -19.43 2.15
N ILE A 197 38.20 -18.47 3.04
CA ILE A 197 37.34 -17.27 3.18
C ILE A 197 37.62 -16.32 2.02
N THR A 198 36.87 -16.51 0.93
CA THR A 198 36.96 -15.70 -0.29
C THR A 198 35.76 -14.77 -0.46
N PRO A 199 35.86 -13.67 -1.23
CA PRO A 199 34.71 -12.81 -1.54
C PRO A 199 33.50 -13.56 -2.13
N LYS A 200 33.73 -14.69 -2.81
CA LYS A 200 32.66 -15.54 -3.33
C LYS A 200 31.91 -16.26 -2.21
N THR A 201 32.62 -16.85 -1.24
CA THR A 201 32.01 -17.50 -0.08
C THR A 201 31.24 -16.52 0.81
N ILE A 202 31.76 -15.31 1.00
CA ILE A 202 31.05 -14.24 1.75
C ILE A 202 29.77 -13.84 1.01
N LYS A 203 29.84 -13.70 -0.32
CA LYS A 203 28.66 -13.40 -1.13
C LYS A 203 27.64 -14.53 -1.07
N ALA A 204 28.07 -15.79 -1.16
CA ALA A 204 27.18 -16.95 -1.07
C ALA A 204 26.43 -16.97 0.28
N LEU A 205 27.14 -16.78 1.39
CA LEU A 205 26.51 -16.70 2.72
C LEU A 205 25.52 -15.54 2.82
N ARG A 206 25.85 -14.37 2.27
CA ARG A 206 24.95 -13.21 2.23
C ARG A 206 23.71 -13.49 1.39
N ASP A 207 23.88 -14.10 0.23
CA ASP A 207 22.76 -14.39 -0.66
C ASP A 207 21.83 -15.45 -0.03
N ALA A 208 22.37 -16.37 0.77
CA ALA A 208 21.59 -17.38 1.51
C ALA A 208 20.90 -16.82 2.75
N THR A 209 21.58 -15.99 3.55
CA THR A 209 21.08 -15.54 4.87
C THR A 209 20.45 -14.15 4.85
N GLY A 210 20.74 -13.33 3.83
CA GLY A 210 20.34 -11.93 3.76
C GLY A 210 21.06 -10.99 4.73
N ALA A 211 22.03 -11.48 5.52
CA ALA A 211 22.73 -10.69 6.51
C ALA A 211 23.71 -9.66 5.90
N GLY A 212 24.14 -8.68 6.70
CA GLY A 212 25.11 -7.67 6.28
C GLY A 212 26.43 -8.28 5.81
N MET A 213 27.03 -7.70 4.76
CA MET A 213 28.26 -8.24 4.14
C MET A 213 29.42 -8.44 5.14
N MET A 214 29.59 -7.49 6.06
CA MET A 214 30.62 -7.58 7.09
C MET A 214 30.29 -8.59 8.19
N ASP A 215 29.01 -8.78 8.48
CA ASP A 215 28.58 -9.81 9.44
C ASP A 215 28.83 -11.20 8.86
N CYS A 216 28.52 -11.41 7.58
CA CYS A 216 28.84 -12.66 6.86
C CYS A 216 30.34 -12.94 6.86
N LYS A 217 31.16 -11.91 6.59
CA LYS A 217 32.63 -12.05 6.65
C LYS A 217 33.11 -12.42 8.05
N LYS A 218 32.61 -11.75 9.10
CA LYS A 218 32.99 -12.05 10.49
C LYS A 218 32.54 -13.44 10.92
N ALA A 219 31.33 -13.84 10.56
CA ALA A 219 30.81 -15.18 10.85
C ALA A 219 31.64 -16.27 10.16
N LEU A 220 32.07 -16.05 8.91
CA LEU A 220 32.97 -16.97 8.21
C LEU A 220 34.37 -17.03 8.83
N ILE A 221 34.87 -15.91 9.38
CA ILE A 221 36.13 -15.90 10.12
C ILE A 221 36.00 -16.70 11.44
N GLU A 222 34.89 -16.54 12.15
CA GLU A 222 34.63 -17.24 13.43
C GLU A 222 34.30 -18.73 13.27
N SER A 223 33.96 -19.17 12.05
CA SER A 223 33.62 -20.57 11.70
C SER A 223 34.68 -21.24 10.83
N ASP A 224 35.86 -20.62 10.69
CA ASP A 224 36.95 -21.12 9.82
C ASP A 224 36.49 -21.44 8.38
N GLY A 225 35.54 -20.66 7.87
CA GLY A 225 35.00 -20.76 6.51
C GLY A 225 33.85 -21.73 6.32
N ASP A 226 33.37 -22.39 7.38
CA ASP A 226 32.20 -23.27 7.32
C ASP A 226 30.90 -22.46 7.15
N GLN A 227 30.15 -22.75 6.08
CA GLN A 227 28.92 -22.02 5.74
C GLN A 227 27.77 -22.27 6.73
N GLU A 228 27.63 -23.50 7.21
CA GLU A 228 26.52 -23.90 8.09
C GLU A 228 26.75 -23.31 9.49
N VAL A 229 27.98 -23.47 10.01
CA VAL A 229 28.35 -22.89 11.30
C VAL A 229 28.32 -21.36 11.24
N ALA A 230 28.72 -20.74 10.13
CA ALA A 230 28.58 -19.30 9.94
C ALA A 230 27.12 -18.84 9.95
N ALA A 231 26.20 -19.61 9.34
CA ALA A 231 24.77 -19.32 9.36
C ALA A 231 24.20 -19.38 10.79
N ASP A 232 24.61 -20.37 11.60
CA ASP A 232 24.22 -20.48 13.01
C ASP A 232 24.74 -19.31 13.85
N ILE A 233 25.99 -18.89 13.61
CA ILE A 233 26.56 -17.70 14.27
C ILE A 233 25.75 -16.46 13.90
N LEU A 234 25.38 -16.29 12.62
CA LEU A 234 24.56 -15.18 12.17
C LEU A 234 23.17 -15.20 12.81
N ARG A 235 22.55 -16.38 12.96
CA ARG A 235 21.26 -16.55 13.63
C ARG A 235 21.34 -16.08 15.09
N LYS A 236 22.34 -16.57 15.85
CA LYS A 236 22.57 -16.16 17.25
C LYS A 236 22.85 -14.65 17.38
N LYS A 237 23.64 -14.08 16.48
CA LYS A 237 23.90 -12.62 16.46
C LYS A 237 22.67 -11.82 16.05
N GLY A 238 21.78 -12.41 15.26
CA GLY A 238 20.51 -11.82 14.86
C GLY A 238 19.59 -11.58 16.05
N LEU A 239 19.52 -12.53 16.99
CA LEU A 239 18.78 -12.39 18.26
C LEU A 239 19.21 -11.12 19.01
N ALA A 240 20.51 -10.98 19.27
CA ALA A 240 21.04 -9.84 19.99
C ALA A 240 20.85 -8.50 19.25
N LYS A 241 20.77 -8.52 17.91
CA LYS A 241 20.46 -7.33 17.10
C LYS A 241 18.98 -6.97 17.18
N ALA A 242 18.10 -7.95 17.18
CA ALA A 242 16.67 -7.74 17.34
C ALA A 242 16.37 -7.14 18.73
N ASP A 243 16.95 -7.68 19.79
CA ASP A 243 16.78 -7.17 21.16
C ASP A 243 17.25 -5.72 21.30
N LYS A 244 18.39 -5.37 20.68
CA LYS A 244 18.91 -3.99 20.66
C LYS A 244 18.01 -3.03 19.87
N LYS A 245 17.21 -3.53 18.95
CA LYS A 245 16.29 -2.73 18.12
C LYS A 245 14.88 -2.68 18.71
N ALA A 246 14.51 -3.63 19.57
CA ALA A 246 13.18 -3.72 20.17
C ALA A 246 12.73 -2.44 20.90
N SER A 247 13.67 -1.68 21.47
CA SER A 247 13.37 -0.42 22.16
C SER A 247 13.09 0.77 21.22
N ARG A 248 13.21 0.60 19.90
CA ARG A 248 12.97 1.67 18.93
C ARG A 248 11.48 1.76 18.60
N VAL A 249 11.00 2.97 18.41
CA VAL A 249 9.59 3.23 18.11
C VAL A 249 9.25 2.71 16.71
N ALA A 250 8.39 1.69 16.65
CA ALA A 250 7.85 1.13 15.42
C ALA A 250 6.38 1.54 15.27
N ALA A 251 6.13 2.64 14.55
CA ALA A 251 4.81 3.28 14.41
C ALA A 251 4.26 3.26 12.98
N GLU A 252 5.00 2.69 12.03
CA GLU A 252 4.51 2.32 10.70
C GLU A 252 4.27 0.81 10.65
N GLY A 253 3.81 0.27 9.52
CA GLY A 253 3.53 -1.16 9.39
C GLY A 253 2.37 -1.51 8.48
N LYS A 254 1.82 -2.72 8.71
CA LYS A 254 0.69 -3.27 7.96
C LYS A 254 -0.30 -3.96 8.92
N ILE A 255 -1.59 -3.81 8.63
CA ILE A 255 -2.61 -4.74 9.12
C ILE A 255 -2.69 -5.93 8.17
N ALA A 256 -2.35 -7.11 8.68
CA ALA A 256 -2.46 -8.39 8.01
C ALA A 256 -3.80 -9.05 8.35
N PHE A 257 -4.33 -9.86 7.44
CA PHE A 257 -5.65 -10.47 7.59
C PHE A 257 -5.63 -11.92 7.09
N ALA A 258 -6.35 -12.79 7.78
CA ALA A 258 -6.67 -14.13 7.31
C ALA A 258 -8.08 -14.53 7.78
N SER A 259 -8.75 -15.38 7.01
CA SER A 259 -10.06 -15.96 7.36
C SER A 259 -10.17 -17.37 6.82
N ASN A 260 -10.87 -18.23 7.56
CA ASN A 260 -11.23 -19.59 7.14
C ASN A 260 -12.74 -19.76 6.92
N GLY A 261 -13.50 -18.66 6.86
CA GLY A 261 -14.95 -18.63 6.68
C GLY A 261 -15.76 -18.75 7.97
N GLN A 262 -15.21 -19.32 9.04
CA GLN A 262 -15.83 -19.35 10.38
C GLN A 262 -15.23 -18.30 11.31
N LYS A 263 -13.91 -18.14 11.23
CA LYS A 263 -13.12 -17.21 12.03
C LYS A 263 -12.32 -16.33 11.09
N ALA A 264 -12.26 -15.06 11.43
CA ALA A 264 -11.47 -14.05 10.77
C ALA A 264 -10.54 -13.38 11.79
N VAL A 265 -9.29 -13.14 11.39
CA VAL A 265 -8.26 -12.58 12.26
C VAL A 265 -7.59 -11.43 11.54
N MET A 266 -7.36 -10.34 12.29
CA MET A 266 -6.47 -9.28 11.86
C MET A 266 -5.29 -9.14 12.84
N VAL A 267 -4.12 -8.82 12.29
CA VAL A 267 -2.89 -8.66 13.07
C VAL A 267 -2.20 -7.36 12.67
N GLU A 268 -1.89 -6.52 13.64
CA GLU A 268 -1.03 -5.35 13.45
C GLU A 268 0.44 -5.77 13.56
N VAL A 269 1.17 -5.65 12.46
CA VAL A 269 2.62 -5.82 12.43
C VAL A 269 3.25 -4.47 12.14
N ASN A 270 4.06 -3.96 13.07
CA ASN A 270 4.70 -2.66 12.96
C ASN A 270 6.16 -2.76 12.50
N CYS A 271 6.62 -1.68 11.87
CA CYS A 271 8.01 -1.39 11.52
C CYS A 271 8.34 0.09 11.81
N GLU A 272 9.63 0.47 11.72
CA GLU A 272 10.05 1.85 11.96
C GLU A 272 9.61 2.77 10.81
N THR A 273 9.80 2.35 9.55
CA THR A 273 9.55 3.19 8.36
C THR A 273 8.48 2.64 7.43
N ASP A 274 7.87 3.51 6.61
CA ASP A 274 6.87 3.13 5.61
C ASP A 274 7.49 2.37 4.42
N PHE A 275 8.80 2.52 4.18
CA PHE A 275 9.54 1.76 3.18
C PHE A 275 9.55 0.28 3.50
N VAL A 276 9.82 -0.08 4.77
CA VAL A 276 9.75 -1.48 5.22
C VAL A 276 8.32 -2.01 5.18
N GLY A 277 7.33 -1.17 5.49
CA GLY A 277 5.91 -1.55 5.37
C GLY A 277 5.47 -1.96 3.95
N LYS A 278 6.26 -1.61 2.93
CA LYS A 278 6.05 -1.96 1.51
C LYS A 278 7.02 -3.04 1.00
N ASP A 279 8.00 -3.45 1.80
CA ASP A 279 8.99 -4.48 1.41
C ASP A 279 8.34 -5.86 1.27
N SER A 280 8.72 -6.62 0.25
CA SER A 280 8.11 -7.93 -0.01
C SER A 280 8.42 -8.99 1.05
N SER A 281 9.59 -8.91 1.72
CA SER A 281 9.93 -9.83 2.80
C SER A 281 9.08 -9.55 4.03
N PHE A 282 8.85 -8.26 4.34
CA PHE A 282 7.97 -7.83 5.41
C PHE A 282 6.50 -8.21 5.14
N LEU A 283 6.01 -7.93 3.93
CA LEU A 283 4.65 -8.31 3.52
C LEU A 283 4.44 -9.83 3.59
N GLY A 284 5.39 -10.62 3.10
CA GLY A 284 5.34 -12.07 3.18
C GLY A 284 5.34 -12.58 4.62
N TYR A 285 6.11 -11.97 5.52
CA TYR A 285 6.06 -12.28 6.95
C TYR A 285 4.69 -11.95 7.56
N CYS A 286 4.13 -10.78 7.26
CA CYS A 286 2.80 -10.39 7.73
C CYS A 286 1.71 -11.40 7.32
N ASP A 287 1.76 -11.87 6.07
CA ASP A 287 0.78 -12.83 5.55
C ASP A 287 0.94 -14.22 6.23
N LYS A 288 2.17 -14.63 6.57
CA LYS A 288 2.43 -15.84 7.38
C LYS A 288 1.88 -15.69 8.80
N VAL A 289 2.15 -14.56 9.45
CA VAL A 289 1.65 -14.27 10.81
C VAL A 289 0.13 -14.33 10.85
N ALA A 290 -0.55 -13.69 9.89
CA ALA A 290 -2.01 -13.72 9.82
C ALA A 290 -2.55 -15.14 9.59
N SER A 291 -1.89 -15.92 8.73
CA SER A 291 -2.29 -17.30 8.46
C SER A 291 -2.13 -18.21 9.68
N ALA A 292 -1.02 -18.09 10.42
CA ALA A 292 -0.80 -18.81 11.66
C ALA A 292 -1.78 -18.39 12.77
N ALA A 293 -2.20 -17.12 12.79
CA ALA A 293 -3.14 -16.61 13.78
C ALA A 293 -4.54 -17.24 13.70
N LEU A 294 -4.88 -17.91 12.59
CA LEU A 294 -6.11 -18.72 12.51
C LEU A 294 -6.06 -19.97 13.40
N ASN A 295 -4.87 -20.47 13.73
CA ASN A 295 -4.68 -21.65 14.58
C ASN A 295 -4.70 -21.32 16.08
N VAL A 296 -4.58 -20.04 16.43
CA VAL A 296 -4.58 -19.57 17.82
C VAL A 296 -6.03 -19.29 18.24
N ASN A 297 -6.44 -19.81 19.40
CA ASN A 297 -7.81 -19.66 19.90
C ASN A 297 -8.03 -18.39 20.71
N ASP A 298 -6.96 -17.82 21.28
CA ASP A 298 -6.98 -16.55 21.98
C ASP A 298 -6.42 -15.41 21.11
N ASP A 299 -6.64 -14.17 21.54
CA ASP A 299 -6.07 -12.98 20.91
C ASP A 299 -4.69 -12.61 21.53
N GLN A 300 -3.97 -13.57 22.10
CA GLN A 300 -2.68 -13.33 22.74
C GLN A 300 -1.54 -13.43 21.71
N VAL A 301 -0.82 -12.32 21.56
CA VAL A 301 0.33 -12.24 20.67
C VAL A 301 1.45 -13.19 21.11
N GLU A 302 1.65 -13.38 22.42
CA GLU A 302 2.69 -14.31 22.91
C GLU A 302 2.45 -15.74 22.43
N THR A 303 1.20 -16.21 22.46
CA THR A 303 0.82 -17.53 21.93
C THR A 303 1.11 -17.59 20.42
N LEU A 304 0.68 -16.57 19.67
CA LEU A 304 0.92 -16.47 18.23
C LEU A 304 2.41 -16.51 17.89
N MET A 305 3.26 -15.80 18.61
CA MET A 305 4.69 -15.73 18.28
C MET A 305 5.43 -17.06 18.46
N ASN A 306 4.85 -17.99 19.23
CA ASN A 306 5.35 -19.36 19.41
C ASN A 306 4.86 -20.33 18.33
N GLU A 307 3.82 -19.98 17.55
CA GLU A 307 3.34 -20.82 16.46
C GLU A 307 4.40 -21.02 15.39
N GLU A 308 4.42 -22.23 14.82
CA GLU A 308 5.35 -22.60 13.76
C GLU A 308 4.75 -22.35 12.38
N SER A 309 5.57 -21.78 11.51
CA SER A 309 5.28 -21.61 10.08
C SER A 309 6.51 -22.03 9.30
N ASP A 310 6.34 -22.95 8.33
CA ASP A 310 7.43 -23.51 7.54
C ASP A 310 8.56 -24.18 8.37
N GLY A 311 8.22 -24.74 9.53
CA GLY A 311 9.15 -25.47 10.40
C GLY A 311 9.99 -24.60 11.34
N GLU A 312 9.68 -23.30 11.45
CA GLU A 312 10.28 -22.40 12.44
C GLU A 312 9.20 -21.53 13.12
N SER A 313 9.46 -21.06 14.34
CA SER A 313 8.55 -20.15 15.03
C SER A 313 8.46 -18.78 14.35
N LEU A 314 7.32 -18.11 14.49
CA LEU A 314 7.14 -16.73 14.01
C LEU A 314 8.14 -15.78 14.65
N GLU A 315 8.48 -15.95 15.93
CA GLU A 315 9.50 -15.14 16.60
C GLU A 315 10.89 -15.30 15.99
N THR A 316 11.27 -16.53 15.65
CA THR A 316 12.53 -16.80 14.94
C THR A 316 12.54 -16.09 13.59
N THR A 317 11.45 -16.22 12.84
CA THR A 317 11.30 -15.60 11.52
C THR A 317 11.38 -14.07 11.62
N ARG A 318 10.75 -13.48 12.65
CA ARG A 318 10.82 -12.04 12.95
C ARG A 318 12.25 -11.58 13.21
N GLN A 319 13.01 -12.31 14.04
CA GLN A 319 14.39 -11.97 14.38
C GLN A 319 15.33 -12.03 13.17
N ALA A 320 15.13 -13.03 12.31
CA ALA A 320 15.83 -13.13 11.03
C ALA A 320 15.50 -11.93 10.12
N LEU A 321 14.23 -11.53 10.06
CA LEU A 321 13.77 -10.38 9.27
C LEU A 321 14.37 -9.05 9.80
N VAL A 322 14.37 -8.84 11.11
CA VAL A 322 15.02 -7.67 11.76
C VAL A 322 16.52 -7.62 11.44
N SER A 323 17.18 -8.78 11.40
CA SER A 323 18.60 -8.87 11.07
C SER A 323 18.91 -8.54 9.60
N LYS A 324 18.00 -8.91 8.70
CA LYS A 324 18.08 -8.65 7.26
C LYS A 324 17.76 -7.20 6.92
N ILE A 325 16.65 -6.67 7.46
CA ILE A 325 16.14 -5.33 7.16
C ILE A 325 16.90 -4.27 7.96
N GLY A 326 17.22 -4.56 9.22
CA GLY A 326 17.89 -3.61 10.09
C GLY A 326 16.95 -2.58 10.73
N GLU A 327 15.65 -2.84 10.80
CA GLU A 327 14.67 -2.05 11.56
C GLU A 327 13.99 -2.90 12.62
N ASN A 328 13.46 -2.27 13.67
CA ASN A 328 12.57 -2.92 14.61
C ASN A 328 11.29 -3.35 13.90
N ILE A 329 10.92 -4.61 14.10
CA ILE A 329 9.68 -5.20 13.58
C ILE A 329 9.03 -5.92 14.74
N GLN A 330 7.76 -5.63 14.99
CA GLN A 330 7.01 -6.21 16.10
C GLN A 330 5.61 -6.61 15.65
N VAL A 331 5.14 -7.76 16.13
CA VAL A 331 3.71 -8.09 16.10
C VAL A 331 3.11 -7.46 17.34
N ARG A 332 2.22 -6.49 17.18
CA ARG A 332 1.79 -5.63 18.30
C ARG A 332 0.50 -6.10 18.94
N ARG A 333 -0.49 -6.43 18.13
CA ARG A 333 -1.81 -6.89 18.59
C ARG A 333 -2.48 -7.71 17.51
N MET A 334 -3.28 -8.68 17.94
CA MET A 334 -4.20 -9.41 17.09
C MET A 334 -5.61 -9.27 17.63
N GLN A 335 -6.59 -9.38 16.74
CA GLN A 335 -8.00 -9.39 17.08
C GLN A 335 -8.70 -10.39 16.16
N SER A 336 -9.53 -11.23 16.75
CA SER A 336 -10.32 -12.19 16.00
C SER A 336 -11.82 -11.98 16.22
N ARG A 337 -12.60 -12.34 15.19
CA ARG A 337 -14.06 -12.33 15.22
C ARG A 337 -14.61 -13.54 14.46
N GLY A 338 -15.84 -13.90 14.78
CA GLY A 338 -16.54 -15.03 14.20
C GLY A 338 -16.84 -16.12 15.22
N GLY A 339 -17.73 -17.02 14.81
CA GLY A 339 -18.31 -18.05 15.64
C GLY A 339 -19.49 -18.71 14.93
N ASP A 340 -20.02 -19.77 15.52
CA ASP A 340 -21.11 -20.55 14.93
C ASP A 340 -22.33 -19.66 14.63
N GLY A 341 -22.82 -19.74 13.39
CA GLY A 341 -24.01 -19.00 12.94
C GLY A 341 -23.79 -17.51 12.63
N THR A 342 -22.55 -17.02 12.67
CA THR A 342 -22.21 -15.63 12.35
C THR A 342 -21.51 -15.52 10.99
N THR A 343 -21.62 -14.34 10.38
CA THR A 343 -20.92 -13.98 9.15
C THR A 343 -19.95 -12.85 9.46
N VAL A 344 -18.69 -13.00 9.06
CA VAL A 344 -17.66 -11.97 9.26
C VAL A 344 -17.22 -11.37 7.93
N GLY A 345 -17.23 -10.04 7.85
CA GLY A 345 -16.69 -9.28 6.74
C GLY A 345 -15.43 -8.54 7.15
N CYS A 346 -14.47 -8.46 6.23
CA CYS A 346 -13.20 -7.78 6.44
C CYS A 346 -12.97 -6.67 5.42
N TYR A 347 -12.36 -5.58 5.88
CA TYR A 347 -11.89 -4.52 5.00
C TYR A 347 -10.54 -3.97 5.47
N VAL A 348 -9.60 -3.85 4.54
CA VAL A 348 -8.29 -3.24 4.78
C VAL A 348 -8.12 -2.04 3.84
N HIS A 349 -7.88 -0.86 4.40
CA HIS A 349 -7.62 0.36 3.64
C HIS A 349 -6.13 0.67 3.60
N MET A 350 -5.53 0.61 2.41
CA MET A 350 -4.13 0.99 2.15
C MET A 350 -3.12 0.34 3.11
N ASN A 351 -3.38 -0.91 3.54
CA ASN A 351 -2.62 -1.66 4.54
C ASN A 351 -2.54 -1.02 5.95
N ARG A 352 -3.20 0.13 6.19
CA ARG A 352 -3.04 0.94 7.40
C ARG A 352 -4.22 0.81 8.37
N ILE A 353 -5.43 0.69 7.85
CA ILE A 353 -6.65 0.54 8.66
C ILE A 353 -7.25 -0.82 8.34
N GLY A 354 -7.42 -1.66 9.35
CA GLY A 354 -8.11 -2.94 9.23
C GLY A 354 -9.40 -2.94 10.04
N VAL A 355 -10.44 -3.54 9.48
CA VAL A 355 -11.75 -3.67 10.12
C VAL A 355 -12.27 -5.08 9.95
N LEU A 356 -12.77 -5.65 11.05
CA LEU A 356 -13.57 -6.85 11.10
C LEU A 356 -14.98 -6.47 11.55
N VAL A 357 -15.99 -6.87 10.80
CA VAL A 357 -17.41 -6.68 11.15
C VAL A 357 -18.05 -8.06 11.23
N GLU A 358 -18.70 -8.34 12.35
CA GLU A 358 -19.41 -9.57 12.61
C GLU A 358 -20.91 -9.29 12.69
N ILE A 359 -21.67 -10.05 11.91
CA ILE A 359 -23.13 -9.95 11.81
C ILE A 359 -23.76 -11.33 11.95
N GLU A 360 -24.96 -11.36 12.51
CA GLU A 360 -25.84 -12.53 12.46
C GLU A 360 -26.62 -12.50 11.14
N GLY A 361 -26.69 -13.63 10.43
CA GLY A 361 -27.33 -13.70 9.12
C GLY A 361 -26.57 -12.93 8.02
N GLY A 362 -27.31 -12.38 7.06
CA GLY A 362 -26.73 -11.60 5.96
C GLY A 362 -25.74 -12.36 5.07
N THR A 363 -24.88 -11.60 4.37
CA THR A 363 -23.82 -12.14 3.51
C THR A 363 -22.47 -11.51 3.86
N GLU A 364 -21.37 -12.19 3.54
CA GLU A 364 -20.01 -11.67 3.75
C GLU A 364 -19.79 -10.34 3.02
N SER A 365 -20.35 -10.20 1.82
CA SER A 365 -20.31 -8.95 1.04
C SER A 365 -20.97 -7.79 1.78
N LEU A 366 -22.13 -8.03 2.41
CA LEU A 366 -22.79 -7.03 3.25
C LEU A 366 -21.93 -6.63 4.45
N ALA A 367 -21.35 -7.61 5.15
CA ALA A 367 -20.47 -7.35 6.28
C ALA A 367 -19.21 -6.57 5.85
N GLN A 368 -18.63 -6.88 4.69
CA GLN A 368 -17.49 -6.16 4.13
C GLN A 368 -17.85 -4.71 3.76
N ASP A 369 -19.04 -4.48 3.22
CA ASP A 369 -19.56 -3.16 2.91
C ASP A 369 -19.73 -2.29 4.17
N VAL A 370 -20.22 -2.89 5.26
CA VAL A 370 -20.28 -2.25 6.57
C VAL A 370 -18.88 -2.04 7.15
N ALA A 371 -17.94 -2.97 6.97
CA ALA A 371 -16.55 -2.81 7.42
C ALA A 371 -15.86 -1.62 6.73
N MET A 372 -16.16 -1.38 5.45
CA MET A 372 -15.70 -0.19 4.74
C MET A 372 -16.29 1.10 5.31
N HIS A 373 -17.56 1.08 5.72
CA HIS A 373 -18.19 2.22 6.39
C HIS A 373 -17.51 2.52 7.75
N VAL A 374 -17.30 1.50 8.57
CA VAL A 374 -16.58 1.62 9.86
C VAL A 374 -15.17 2.17 9.66
N ALA A 375 -14.45 1.71 8.63
CA ALA A 375 -13.10 2.22 8.34
C ALA A 375 -13.09 3.73 8.05
N ALA A 376 -14.16 4.24 7.42
CA ALA A 376 -14.30 5.65 7.04
C ALA A 376 -14.85 6.54 8.17
N MET A 377 -15.84 6.03 8.93
CA MET A 377 -16.55 6.82 9.94
C MET A 377 -15.97 6.70 11.35
N ASN A 378 -15.20 5.65 11.63
CA ASN A 378 -14.61 5.37 12.93
C ASN A 378 -15.60 5.50 14.11
N PRO A 379 -16.78 4.86 14.07
CA PRO A 379 -17.69 4.87 15.21
C PRO A 379 -17.01 4.22 16.43
N PRO A 380 -17.19 4.76 17.64
CA PRO A 380 -16.71 4.11 18.86
C PRO A 380 -17.58 2.93 19.33
N PHE A 381 -18.87 2.88 18.94
CA PHE A 381 -19.80 1.83 19.39
C PHE A 381 -20.57 1.21 18.22
N ALA A 382 -20.95 -0.06 18.32
CA ALA A 382 -21.75 -0.71 17.28
C ALA A 382 -23.22 -0.35 17.42
N THR A 383 -23.74 -0.37 18.64
CA THR A 383 -25.15 -0.13 18.96
C THR A 383 -25.31 0.87 20.12
N PRO A 384 -26.47 1.57 20.22
CA PRO A 384 -26.74 2.46 21.34
C PRO A 384 -26.68 1.78 22.71
N ASP A 385 -26.97 0.48 22.77
CA ASP A 385 -26.98 -0.29 24.01
C ASP A 385 -25.56 -0.54 24.56
N GLU A 386 -24.54 -0.43 23.72
CA GLU A 386 -23.12 -0.55 24.12
C GLU A 386 -22.57 0.76 24.71
N VAL A 387 -23.29 1.87 24.58
CA VAL A 387 -22.81 3.17 25.05
C VAL A 387 -22.90 3.22 26.58
N PRO A 388 -21.77 3.43 27.30
CA PRO A 388 -21.79 3.52 28.76
C PRO A 388 -22.69 4.64 29.26
N ALA A 389 -23.46 4.37 30.32
CA ALA A 389 -24.39 5.34 30.90
C ALA A 389 -23.68 6.63 31.35
N ASP A 390 -22.44 6.53 31.84
CA ASP A 390 -21.68 7.70 32.28
C ASP A 390 -21.28 8.62 31.12
N VAL A 391 -21.04 8.08 29.94
CA VAL A 391 -20.79 8.85 28.71
C VAL A 391 -22.04 9.63 28.33
N LEU A 392 -23.20 8.96 28.31
CA LEU A 392 -24.49 9.60 28.00
C LEU A 392 -24.89 10.64 29.04
N GLU A 393 -24.67 10.39 30.32
CA GLU A 393 -24.98 11.33 31.40
C GLU A 393 -24.10 12.60 31.33
N LYS A 394 -22.80 12.43 31.09
CA LYS A 394 -21.86 13.56 30.91
C LYS A 394 -22.28 14.40 29.71
N GLU A 395 -22.57 13.77 28.58
CA GLU A 395 -23.00 14.49 27.38
C GLU A 395 -24.35 15.17 27.59
N LYS A 396 -25.32 14.48 28.20
CA LYS A 396 -26.64 15.05 28.55
C LYS A 396 -26.50 16.28 29.43
N LYS A 397 -25.63 16.24 30.45
CA LYS A 397 -25.37 17.36 31.35
C LYS A 397 -24.80 18.57 30.59
N LEU A 398 -23.78 18.35 29.75
CA LEU A 398 -23.16 19.39 28.93
C LEU A 398 -24.19 20.04 27.98
N LEU A 399 -25.00 19.22 27.30
CA LEU A 399 -26.03 19.71 26.39
C LEU A 399 -27.15 20.47 27.11
N SER A 400 -27.46 20.07 28.35
CA SER A 400 -28.47 20.72 29.19
C SER A 400 -28.00 22.10 29.66
N GLU A 401 -26.74 22.20 30.12
CA GLU A 401 -26.11 23.46 30.49
C GLU A 401 -26.12 24.45 29.31
N GLN A 402 -25.69 24.00 28.12
CA GLN A 402 -25.75 24.82 26.90
C GLN A 402 -27.16 25.25 26.50
N ALA A 403 -28.16 24.41 26.74
CA ALA A 403 -29.53 24.71 26.36
C ALA A 403 -30.21 25.69 27.36
N LEU A 404 -29.83 25.65 28.63
CA LEU A 404 -30.29 26.61 29.65
C LEU A 404 -29.77 28.03 29.38
N GLU A 405 -28.55 28.17 28.88
CA GLU A 405 -27.99 29.48 28.45
C GLU A 405 -28.77 30.13 27.31
N SER A 406 -29.58 29.35 26.57
CA SER A 406 -30.37 29.87 25.44
C SER A 406 -31.63 30.64 25.85
N GLY A 407 -31.95 30.71 27.17
CA GLY A 407 -33.07 31.49 27.71
C GLY A 407 -34.46 30.99 27.31
N LYS A 408 -34.57 29.77 26.80
CA LYS A 408 -35.83 29.15 26.34
C LYS A 408 -36.60 28.50 27.51
N PRO A 409 -37.93 28.32 27.40
CA PRO A 409 -38.72 27.60 28.39
C PRO A 409 -38.20 26.17 28.65
N PRO A 410 -38.32 25.65 29.90
CA PRO A 410 -37.81 24.32 30.28
C PRO A 410 -38.27 23.18 29.37
N GLU A 411 -39.54 23.18 28.96
CA GLU A 411 -40.10 22.15 28.05
C GLU A 411 -39.45 22.15 26.66
N ILE A 412 -39.02 23.31 26.16
CA ILE A 412 -38.31 23.42 24.87
C ILE A 412 -36.85 23.00 25.05
N VAL A 413 -36.24 23.34 26.18
CA VAL A 413 -34.88 22.93 26.54
C VAL A 413 -34.77 21.40 26.60
N GLU A 414 -35.71 20.73 27.25
CA GLU A 414 -35.73 19.27 27.35
C GLU A 414 -35.83 18.60 25.97
N LYS A 415 -36.79 19.02 25.14
CA LYS A 415 -36.93 18.52 23.75
C LYS A 415 -35.69 18.80 22.89
N MET A 416 -35.02 19.93 23.11
CA MET A 416 -33.75 20.25 22.43
C MET A 416 -32.63 19.31 22.84
N VAL A 417 -32.49 19.03 24.14
CA VAL A 417 -31.48 18.10 24.67
C VAL A 417 -31.73 16.70 24.15
N GLU A 418 -32.96 16.20 24.17
CA GLU A 418 -33.33 14.89 23.61
C GLU A 418 -32.96 14.78 22.13
N GLY A 419 -33.28 15.79 21.33
CA GLY A 419 -32.93 15.82 19.90
C GLY A 419 -31.42 15.81 19.66
N ARG A 420 -30.65 16.53 20.49
CA ARG A 420 -29.18 16.56 20.40
C ARG A 420 -28.54 15.24 20.85
N ILE A 421 -29.07 14.60 21.88
CA ILE A 421 -28.62 13.25 22.30
C ILE A 421 -28.88 12.24 21.20
N ARG A 422 -30.04 12.29 20.54
CA ARG A 422 -30.32 11.41 19.39
C ARG A 422 -29.29 11.60 18.29
N LYS A 423 -28.97 12.85 17.95
CA LYS A 423 -27.93 13.15 16.95
C LYS A 423 -26.54 12.68 17.40
N TYR A 424 -26.22 12.83 18.68
CA TYR A 424 -24.98 12.32 19.24
C TYR A 424 -24.87 10.80 19.04
N LEU A 425 -25.93 10.06 19.38
CA LEU A 425 -26.02 8.61 19.14
C LEU A 425 -25.88 8.26 17.65
N GLU A 426 -26.48 9.03 16.74
CA GLU A 426 -26.31 8.88 15.28
C GLU A 426 -24.86 9.09 14.82
N GLU A 427 -24.07 9.88 15.54
CA GLU A 427 -22.65 10.10 15.23
C GLU A 427 -21.75 9.01 15.85
N ILE A 428 -22.07 8.49 17.03
CA ILE A 428 -21.19 7.55 17.76
C ILE A 428 -21.54 6.06 17.58
N CYS A 429 -22.76 5.72 17.16
CA CYS A 429 -23.21 4.33 17.02
C CYS A 429 -23.30 3.93 15.54
N LEU A 430 -22.61 2.86 15.15
CA LEU A 430 -22.58 2.36 13.78
C LEU A 430 -23.98 2.17 13.18
N ILE A 431 -24.89 1.46 13.87
CA ILE A 431 -26.22 1.16 13.30
C ILE A 431 -27.08 2.42 13.09
N SER A 432 -26.77 3.50 13.80
CA SER A 432 -27.49 4.77 13.72
C SER A 432 -26.91 5.72 12.67
N GLN A 433 -25.71 5.44 12.16
CA GLN A 433 -25.05 6.24 11.13
C GLN A 433 -25.71 6.05 9.76
N ASN A 434 -25.77 7.12 8.96
CA ASN A 434 -26.16 7.05 7.56
C ASN A 434 -25.10 6.33 6.74
N TYR A 435 -25.51 5.35 5.92
CA TYR A 435 -24.56 4.53 5.19
C TYR A 435 -23.81 5.32 4.11
N VAL A 436 -22.48 5.20 4.08
CA VAL A 436 -21.59 6.07 3.26
C VAL A 436 -21.81 5.87 1.76
N ARG A 437 -22.17 4.66 1.31
CA ARG A 437 -22.45 4.41 -0.12
C ARG A 437 -23.87 4.78 -0.52
N ASP A 438 -24.82 4.67 0.40
CA ASP A 438 -26.23 4.99 0.19
C ASP A 438 -26.78 5.75 1.40
N GLY A 439 -26.67 7.07 1.35
CA GLY A 439 -27.00 7.96 2.48
C GLY A 439 -28.49 8.11 2.76
N ASP A 440 -29.35 7.42 2.00
CA ASP A 440 -30.81 7.45 2.19
C ASP A 440 -31.26 6.50 3.31
N LYS A 441 -30.38 5.60 3.79
CA LYS A 441 -30.65 4.63 4.86
C LYS A 441 -29.55 4.63 5.90
N THR A 442 -29.90 4.27 7.13
CA THR A 442 -28.91 3.98 8.17
C THR A 442 -28.27 2.61 7.97
N VAL A 443 -27.12 2.35 8.58
CA VAL A 443 -26.50 1.02 8.58
C VAL A 443 -27.41 -0.02 9.23
N GLY A 444 -28.13 0.32 10.30
CA GLY A 444 -29.12 -0.57 10.91
C GLY A 444 -30.22 -0.97 9.94
N GLN A 445 -30.80 0.00 9.23
CA GLN A 445 -31.82 -0.25 8.20
C GLN A 445 -31.29 -1.07 7.02
N LEU A 446 -30.02 -0.87 6.66
CA LEU A 446 -29.36 -1.68 5.63
C LEU A 446 -29.24 -3.14 6.09
N LEU A 447 -28.82 -3.38 7.33
CA LEU A 447 -28.68 -4.73 7.89
C LEU A 447 -30.05 -5.43 7.98
N GLU A 448 -31.04 -4.78 8.59
CA GLU A 448 -32.40 -5.31 8.72
C GLU A 448 -33.03 -5.66 7.38
N GLY A 449 -32.90 -4.76 6.39
CA GLY A 449 -33.41 -4.97 5.04
C GLY A 449 -32.79 -6.15 4.29
N ASN A 450 -31.66 -6.67 4.78
CA ASN A 450 -30.97 -7.84 4.24
C ASN A 450 -31.02 -9.05 5.20
N GLY A 451 -31.89 -9.03 6.21
CA GLY A 451 -32.02 -10.12 7.18
C GLY A 451 -30.76 -10.33 8.02
N ALA A 452 -30.05 -9.25 8.33
CA ALA A 452 -28.83 -9.27 9.13
C ALA A 452 -28.99 -8.45 10.40
N LYS A 453 -28.23 -8.81 11.44
CA LYS A 453 -28.16 -8.07 12.70
C LYS A 453 -26.71 -7.81 13.08
N MET A 454 -26.43 -6.62 13.61
CA MET A 454 -25.10 -6.26 14.09
C MET A 454 -24.75 -7.06 15.36
N ILE A 455 -23.58 -7.72 15.37
CA ILE A 455 -23.02 -8.36 16.58
C ILE A 455 -21.93 -7.48 17.17
N GLY A 456 -20.96 -7.06 16.34
CA GLY A 456 -19.89 -6.18 16.77
C GLY A 456 -18.85 -5.97 15.68
N PHE A 457 -17.98 -4.98 15.87
CA PHE A 457 -16.88 -4.75 14.96
C PHE A 457 -15.60 -4.47 15.74
N THR A 458 -14.47 -4.63 15.06
CA THR A 458 -13.17 -4.21 15.56
C THR A 458 -12.50 -3.41 14.47
N ARG A 459 -11.95 -2.25 14.81
CA ARG A 459 -11.14 -1.41 13.92
C ARG A 459 -9.77 -1.23 14.55
N ILE A 460 -8.73 -1.40 13.74
CA ILE A 460 -7.34 -1.18 14.12
C ILE A 460 -6.72 -0.23 13.10
N GLU A 461 -6.00 0.77 13.58
CA GLU A 461 -5.14 1.60 12.75
C GLU A 461 -3.67 1.40 13.14
N VAL A 462 -2.81 1.26 12.13
CA VAL A 462 -1.36 1.10 12.31
C VAL A 462 -0.80 2.29 13.09
N GLY A 463 -0.10 1.99 14.18
CA GLY A 463 0.57 2.98 15.02
C GLY A 463 -0.36 3.79 15.91
N GLU A 464 -1.64 3.43 15.99
CA GLU A 464 -2.59 4.08 16.89
C GLU A 464 -2.11 4.00 18.34
N GLY A 465 -2.02 5.16 19.00
CA GLY A 465 -1.53 5.29 20.37
C GLY A 465 0.00 5.25 20.50
N ILE A 466 0.75 5.27 19.40
CA ILE A 466 2.21 5.37 19.41
C ILE A 466 2.62 6.81 19.05
N GLU A 467 3.30 7.49 19.98
CA GLU A 467 3.86 8.82 19.70
C GLU A 467 4.98 8.69 18.66
N LYS A 468 4.77 9.32 17.49
CA LYS A 468 5.82 9.50 16.50
C LYS A 468 6.66 10.71 16.90
N LYS A 469 7.96 10.48 17.09
CA LYS A 469 8.92 11.58 17.17
C LYS A 469 8.95 12.27 15.81
N GLU A 470 8.56 13.54 15.76
CA GLU A 470 8.85 14.40 14.62
C GLU A 470 10.30 14.88 14.74
N ASP A 471 11.19 14.33 13.93
CA ASP A 471 12.58 14.76 13.88
C ASP A 471 12.71 15.93 12.87
N ASP A 472 13.19 17.08 13.34
CA ASP A 472 13.53 18.21 12.47
C ASP A 472 14.90 17.97 11.83
N PHE A 473 14.86 17.47 10.59
CA PHE A 473 16.04 17.18 9.79
C PHE A 473 16.99 18.39 9.66
N ALA A 474 16.45 19.61 9.58
CA ALA A 474 17.29 20.81 9.47
C ALA A 474 18.04 21.09 10.78
N ALA A 475 17.37 20.91 11.93
CA ALA A 475 17.98 21.05 13.24
C ALA A 475 19.02 19.94 13.52
N GLU A 476 18.77 18.70 13.09
CA GLU A 476 19.75 17.62 13.22
C GLU A 476 21.00 17.85 12.38
N VAL A 477 20.82 18.26 11.11
CA VAL A 477 21.94 18.59 10.22
C VAL A 477 22.73 19.78 10.78
N ALA A 478 22.06 20.81 11.31
CA ALA A 478 22.72 21.94 11.94
C ALA A 478 23.54 21.54 13.18
N LYS A 479 23.05 20.61 14.01
CA LYS A 479 23.78 20.08 15.18
C LYS A 479 25.01 19.27 14.78
N MET A 480 24.92 18.46 13.72
CA MET A 480 26.07 17.68 13.23
C MET A 480 27.10 18.56 12.50
N ALA A 481 26.67 19.62 11.82
CA ALA A 481 27.55 20.55 11.10
C ALA A 481 28.19 21.62 12.01
N GLY A 482 27.57 21.95 13.16
CA GLY A 482 28.05 22.94 14.11
C GLY A 482 29.00 22.43 15.20
N GLY A 483 29.24 21.12 15.26
CA GLY A 483 30.22 20.52 16.17
C GLY A 483 31.59 20.41 15.52
N ASN A 484 32.33 21.52 15.49
CA ASN A 484 33.76 21.54 15.14
C ASN A 484 34.55 22.41 16.13
#